data_AF-A0A0F9ELJ6-F1
#
_entry.id   AF-A0A0F9ELJ6-F1
#
_cell.length_a   1.000
_cell.length_b   1.000
_cell.length_c   1.000
_cell.angle_alpha   90.00
_cell.angle_beta   90.00
_cell.angle_gamma   90.00
#
_symmetry.space_group_name_H-M   'P 1'
#
loop_
_entity.id
_entity.type
_entity.pdbx_description
1 polymer ?
#
loop_
_entity_poly.entity_id
_entity_poly.type
_entity_poly.pdbx_seq_one_letter_code
_entity_poly.pdbx_strand_id
1 'polypeptide(L)'
;MWAYIFGAICPKKGKGAGLVLPYCDTAAMNEHLKEISLAVDPGAHAVLILDQAGWHTTPKLTVPANITLLFLPSKAPELNPVENVWQFMRDNWLSNR
;
A
#
# COMPACT_ATOMS: atom_id res chain seq x y z
N MET A 1 5.71 13.84 17.53
CA MET A 1 4.71 12.77 17.33
C MET A 1 4.89 12.29 15.90
N TRP A 2 4.93 10.99 15.67
CA TRP A 2 5.12 10.42 14.33
C TRP A 2 3.79 9.86 13.82
N ALA A 3 3.65 9.77 12.50
CA ALA A 3 2.56 9.08 11.84
C ALA A 3 3.12 8.28 10.66
N TYR A 4 2.45 7.17 10.36
CA TYR A 4 2.77 6.32 9.21
C TYR A 4 1.72 6.54 8.14
N ILE A 5 2.18 6.73 6.91
CA ILE A 5 1.30 6.90 5.75
C ILE A 5 1.32 5.58 4.97
N PHE A 6 0.15 5.04 4.74
CA PHE A 6 -0.09 3.89 3.87
C PHE A 6 -0.73 4.38 2.57
N GLY A 7 -0.31 3.83 1.44
CA GLY A 7 -0.85 4.21 0.14
C GLY A 7 -0.73 3.09 -0.87
N ALA A 8 -1.79 2.95 -1.67
CA ALA A 8 -1.83 2.13 -2.86
C ALA A 8 -2.42 2.97 -4.00
N ILE A 9 -1.93 2.74 -5.22
CA ILE A 9 -2.36 3.49 -6.40
C ILE A 9 -2.75 2.55 -7.53
N CYS A 10 -3.70 2.99 -8.35
CA CYS A 10 -3.99 2.42 -9.66
C CYS A 10 -3.57 3.43 -10.74
N PRO A 11 -2.33 3.36 -11.25
CA PRO A 11 -1.80 4.37 -12.18
C PRO A 11 -2.66 4.55 -13.42
N LYS A 12 -3.16 3.44 -13.99
CA LYS A 12 -4.01 3.45 -15.19
C LYS A 12 -5.30 4.26 -15.01
N LYS A 13 -5.85 4.30 -13.79
CA LYS A 13 -7.12 4.98 -13.47
C LYS A 13 -6.92 6.31 -12.75
N GLY A 14 -5.68 6.67 -12.37
CA GLY A 14 -5.40 7.86 -11.57
C GLY A 14 -6.07 7.84 -10.19
N LYS A 15 -6.30 6.65 -9.62
CA LYS A 15 -6.94 6.47 -8.29
C LYS A 15 -5.92 6.05 -7.24
N GLY A 16 -6.21 6.36 -5.97
CA GLY A 16 -5.43 5.88 -4.83
C GLY A 16 -6.30 5.60 -3.61
N ALA A 17 -5.77 4.81 -2.70
CA ALA A 17 -6.36 4.43 -1.42
C ALA A 17 -5.27 4.53 -0.35
N GLY A 18 -5.52 5.27 0.74
CA GLY A 18 -4.48 5.55 1.72
C GLY A 18 -5.02 5.91 3.10
N LEU A 19 -4.17 5.70 4.11
CA LEU A 19 -4.47 5.92 5.52
C LEU A 19 -3.29 6.61 6.20
N VAL A 20 -3.58 7.39 7.24
CA VAL A 20 -2.57 7.91 8.18
C VAL A 20 -2.82 7.24 9.53
N LEU A 21 -1.87 6.44 9.99
CA LEU A 21 -2.02 5.58 11.16
C LEU A 21 -0.87 5.80 12.17
N PRO A 22 -1.13 5.60 13.48
CA PRO A 22 -0.10 5.78 14.50
C PRO A 22 0.96 4.67 14.52
N TYR A 23 0.72 3.54 13.85
CA TYR A 23 1.63 2.39 13.81
C TYR A 23 1.78 1.83 12.40
N CYS A 24 2.91 1.17 12.16
CA CYS A 24 3.19 0.40 10.94
C CYS A 24 3.40 -1.08 11.30
N ASP A 25 2.31 -1.84 11.28
CA ASP A 25 2.27 -3.25 11.67
C ASP A 25 1.19 -4.03 10.88
N THR A 26 1.00 -5.30 11.23
CA THR A 26 0.00 -6.17 10.58
C THR A 26 -1.43 -5.66 10.74
N ALA A 27 -1.77 -5.03 11.88
CA ALA A 27 -3.12 -4.51 12.09
C ALA A 27 -3.38 -3.32 11.18
N ALA A 28 -2.43 -2.39 11.09
CA ALA A 28 -2.46 -1.27 10.16
C ALA A 28 -2.58 -1.72 8.70
N MET A 29 -1.82 -2.75 8.30
CA MET A 29 -1.92 -3.31 6.95
C MET A 29 -3.30 -3.91 6.65
N ASN A 30 -3.93 -4.58 7.63
CA ASN A 30 -5.28 -5.09 7.47
C ASN A 30 -6.32 -3.98 7.27
N GLU A 31 -6.17 -2.84 7.96
CA GLU A 31 -7.02 -1.67 7.69
C GLU A 31 -6.76 -1.09 6.30
N HIS A 32 -5.50 -1.05 5.85
CA HIS A 32 -5.18 -0.60 4.49
C HIS A 32 -5.75 -1.53 3.41
N LEU A 33 -5.72 -2.85 3.60
CA LEU A 33 -6.35 -3.81 2.68
C LEU A 33 -7.87 -3.59 2.57
N LYS A 34 -8.55 -3.26 3.67
CA LYS A 34 -9.98 -2.91 3.64
C LYS A 34 -10.22 -1.64 2.82
N GLU A 35 -9.43 -0.60 3.07
CA GLU A 35 -9.52 0.67 2.33
C GLU A 35 -9.29 0.46 0.83
N ILE A 36 -8.27 -0.34 0.46
CA ILE A 36 -8.02 -0.71 -0.95
C ILE A 36 -9.22 -1.45 -1.52
N SER A 37 -9.77 -2.43 -0.81
CA SER A 37 -10.91 -3.23 -1.28
C SER A 37 -12.14 -2.39 -1.58
N LEU A 38 -12.41 -1.35 -0.79
CA LEU A 38 -13.48 -0.38 -1.03
C LEU A 38 -13.23 0.50 -2.25
N ALA A 39 -11.97 0.80 -2.57
CA ALA A 39 -11.58 1.58 -3.73
C ALA A 39 -11.52 0.77 -5.05
N VAL A 40 -11.60 -0.57 -4.97
CA VAL A 40 -11.70 -1.43 -6.17
C VAL A 40 -13.08 -1.25 -6.80
N ASP A 41 -13.10 -0.91 -8.10
CA ASP A 41 -14.34 -0.73 -8.84
C ASP A 41 -15.25 -1.97 -8.77
N PRO A 42 -16.59 -1.80 -8.72
CA PRO A 42 -17.52 -2.93 -8.72
C PRO A 42 -17.26 -3.91 -9.87
N GLY A 43 -17.21 -5.20 -9.56
CA GLY A 43 -16.94 -6.27 -10.53
C GLY A 43 -15.47 -6.39 -10.97
N ALA A 44 -14.56 -5.57 -10.44
CA ALA A 44 -13.13 -5.70 -10.69
C ALA A 44 -12.42 -6.51 -9.60
N HIS A 45 -11.21 -6.99 -9.93
CA HIS A 45 -10.30 -7.66 -9.01
C HIS A 45 -8.96 -6.95 -9.04
N ALA A 46 -8.41 -6.62 -7.86
CA ALA A 46 -7.11 -5.97 -7.76
C ALA A 46 -5.99 -6.99 -7.62
N VAL A 47 -4.93 -6.82 -8.42
CA VAL A 47 -3.63 -7.42 -8.14
C VAL A 47 -2.79 -6.35 -7.45
N LEU A 48 -2.56 -6.52 -6.15
CA LEU A 48 -1.85 -5.58 -5.31
C LEU A 48 -0.37 -5.95 -5.28
N ILE A 49 0.47 -5.07 -5.85
CA ILE A 49 1.92 -5.23 -5.91
C ILE A 49 2.53 -4.72 -4.61
N LEU A 50 3.34 -5.53 -3.94
CA LEU A 50 3.94 -5.23 -2.63
C LEU A 50 5.42 -5.61 -2.60
N ASP A 51 6.19 -4.95 -1.74
CA ASP A 51 7.50 -5.46 -1.32
C ASP A 51 7.34 -6.62 -0.31
N GLN A 52 8.47 -7.12 0.20
CA GLN A 52 8.48 -8.25 1.13
C GLN A 52 8.63 -7.85 2.60
N ALA A 53 8.16 -6.66 3.01
CA ALA A 53 8.13 -6.30 4.42
C ALA A 53 7.38 -7.36 5.26
N GLY A 54 7.81 -7.55 6.52
CA GLY A 54 7.24 -8.62 7.37
C GLY A 54 5.73 -8.51 7.58
N TRP A 55 5.20 -7.28 7.60
CA TRP A 55 3.76 -7.02 7.71
C TRP A 55 3.00 -7.16 6.37
N HIS A 56 3.69 -7.28 5.23
CA HIS A 56 3.08 -7.64 3.94
C HIS A 56 3.00 -9.15 3.70
N THR A 57 3.91 -9.94 4.28
CA THR A 57 4.09 -11.37 3.96
C THR A 57 3.53 -12.30 5.04
N THR A 58 3.08 -11.76 6.16
CA THR A 58 2.58 -12.55 7.29
C THR A 58 1.28 -13.29 6.94
N PRO A 59 1.10 -14.55 7.38
CA PRO A 59 -0.16 -15.28 7.19
C PRO A 59 -1.32 -14.72 8.03
N LYS A 60 -1.08 -13.69 8.86
CA LYS A 60 -2.08 -13.02 9.70
C LYS A 60 -2.89 -11.96 8.93
N LEU A 61 -2.59 -11.74 7.65
CA LEU A 61 -3.36 -10.80 6.83
C LEU A 61 -4.75 -11.36 6.51
N THR A 62 -5.76 -10.52 6.67
CA THR A 62 -7.13 -10.79 6.24
C THR A 62 -7.29 -10.21 4.84
N VAL A 63 -6.89 -10.97 3.82
CA VAL A 63 -6.92 -10.51 2.42
C VAL A 63 -8.37 -10.53 1.90
N PRO A 64 -8.94 -9.39 1.48
CA PRO A 64 -10.28 -9.34 0.89
C PRO A 64 -10.40 -10.17 -0.39
N ALA A 65 -11.58 -10.75 -0.64
CA ALA A 65 -11.81 -11.67 -1.75
C ALA A 65 -11.56 -11.07 -3.14
N ASN A 66 -11.63 -9.74 -3.28
CA ASN A 66 -11.37 -9.00 -4.52
C ASN A 66 -9.92 -8.52 -4.66
N ILE A 67 -8.99 -9.05 -3.87
CA ILE A 67 -7.56 -8.71 -3.89
C ILE A 67 -6.72 -9.98 -3.99
N THR A 68 -5.72 -9.96 -4.87
CA THR A 68 -4.59 -10.91 -4.87
C THR A 68 -3.30 -10.15 -4.57
N LEU A 69 -2.49 -10.66 -3.65
CA LEU A 69 -1.18 -10.09 -3.34
C LEU A 69 -0.13 -10.63 -4.32
N LEU A 70 0.65 -9.73 -4.92
CA LEU A 70 1.77 -10.04 -5.80
C LEU A 70 3.04 -9.42 -5.21
N PHE A 71 3.97 -10.27 -4.77
CA PHE A 71 5.21 -9.81 -4.15
C PHE A 71 6.30 -9.60 -5.20
N LEU A 72 6.95 -8.44 -5.14
CA LEU A 72 8.11 -8.12 -5.96
C LEU A 72 9.34 -8.94 -5.52
N PRO A 73 10.34 -9.11 -6.40
CA PRO A 73 11.66 -9.59 -6.00
C PRO A 73 12.25 -8.74 -4.87
N SER A 74 13.09 -9.36 -4.04
CA SER A 74 13.76 -8.66 -2.95
C SER A 74 14.59 -7.49 -3.48
N LYS A 75 14.51 -6.34 -2.82
CA LYS A 75 15.30 -5.12 -3.11
C LYS A 75 15.10 -4.57 -4.54
N ALA A 76 13.88 -4.65 -5.07
CA ALA A 76 13.52 -4.09 -6.38
C ALA A 76 12.52 -2.91 -6.26
N PRO A 77 12.85 -1.82 -5.53
CA PRO A 77 11.95 -0.68 -5.35
C PRO A 77 11.59 0.02 -6.67
N GLU A 78 12.45 -0.04 -7.69
CA GLU A 78 12.23 0.50 -9.03
C GLU A 78 11.03 -0.14 -9.76
N LEU A 79 10.59 -1.31 -9.31
CA LEU A 79 9.42 -2.01 -9.85
C LEU A 79 8.12 -1.64 -9.13
N ASN A 80 8.17 -0.84 -8.06
CA ASN A 80 7.00 -0.44 -7.28
C ASN A 80 6.56 1.00 -7.63
N PRO A 81 5.48 1.20 -8.41
CA PRO A 81 5.09 2.53 -8.88
C PRO A 81 4.77 3.54 -7.78
N VAL A 82 4.39 3.07 -6.58
CA VAL A 82 4.08 3.95 -5.45
C VAL A 82 5.31 4.72 -4.96
N GLU A 83 6.52 4.19 -5.19
CA GLU A 83 7.77 4.84 -4.78
C GLU A 83 7.96 6.20 -5.46
N ASN A 84 7.48 6.37 -6.70
CA ASN A 84 7.52 7.66 -7.38
C ASN A 84 6.64 8.70 -6.67
N VAL A 85 5.47 8.28 -6.15
CA VAL A 85 4.57 9.15 -5.38
C VAL A 85 5.22 9.51 -4.04
N TRP A 86 5.81 8.53 -3.37
CA TRP A 86 6.51 8.76 -2.11
C TRP A 86 7.71 9.69 -2.27
N GLN A 87 8.49 9.52 -3.34
CA GLN A 87 9.61 10.39 -3.62
C GLN A 87 9.13 11.84 -3.82
N PHE A 88 8.10 12.04 -4.66
CA PHE A 88 7.51 13.35 -4.86
C PHE A 88 7.03 13.98 -3.54
N MET A 89 6.29 13.24 -2.71
CA MET A 89 5.80 13.78 -1.43
C MET A 89 6.94 14.16 -0.48
N ARG A 90 8.02 13.37 -0.41
CA ARG A 90 9.18 13.67 0.45
C ARG A 90 9.96 14.90 -0.03
N ASP A 91 10.12 15.03 -1.35
CA ASP A 91 10.86 16.16 -1.91
C ASP A 91 10.12 17.50 -1.74
N ASN A 92 8.78 17.46 -1.62
CA ASN A 92 7.95 18.66 -1.59
C ASN A 92 7.37 19.00 -0.22
N TRP A 93 6.93 18.01 0.57
CA TRP A 93 6.06 18.26 1.73
C TRP A 93 6.39 17.46 2.98
N LEU A 94 6.89 16.23 2.84
CA LEU A 94 7.11 15.34 3.96
C LEU A 94 8.59 15.27 4.33
N SER A 95 8.91 15.57 5.57
CA SER A 95 10.25 15.38 6.11
C SER A 95 10.19 14.75 7.49
N ASN A 96 11.07 13.77 7.75
CA ASN A 96 11.31 13.25 9.10
C ASN A 96 12.16 14.25 9.88
N ARG A 97 11.60 15.41 10.19
CA ARG A 97 12.21 16.44 11.03
C ARG A 97 11.72 16.33 12.46
#